data_AF-A0A9W7B9M2-F1
#
_entry.id   AF-A0A9W7B9M2-F1
#
_cell.length_a   1.000
_cell.length_b   1.000
_cell.length_c   1.000
_cell.angle_alpha   90.00
_cell.angle_beta   90.00
_cell.angle_gamma   90.00
#
_symmetry.space_group_name_H-M   'P 1'
#
loop_
_entity.id
_entity.type
_entity.pdbx_description
1 polymer ?
#
loop_
_entity_poly.entity_id
_entity_poly.type
_entity_poly.pdbx_seq_one_letter_code
_entity_poly.pdbx_strand_id
1 'polypeptide(L)'
;KDMKKSRRRRRSHIKGKKIDGRHEQYTLSLGMMLGIRCCVGKSEQLQGSILGTDNFKLNFTDFMQVDKYVFPPQGNSKGPNITPPHQLAHTFKFKAYAPKIFSKIRTMFGVEAAHFMLSICGNYNFIEFISNAKSGQFFFYSHDGRYMIKTQTETESKFLRRIMPHYYAYLVKNPNTTLTHFYGMFRVKMNHLRRNVHFVIMKSVFNTDKRIDKVWD
;
A
#
# COMPACT_ATOMS: atom_id res chain seq x y z
N LYS A 1 9.62 28.92 26.83
CA LYS A 1 9.24 29.40 25.47
C LYS A 1 9.90 28.51 24.41
N ASP A 2 9.60 27.22 24.29
CA ASP A 2 10.28 26.38 23.27
C ASP A 2 9.45 25.17 22.81
N MET A 3 8.29 25.43 22.19
CA MET A 3 7.54 24.36 21.52
C MET A 3 6.81 24.84 20.26
N LYS A 4 7.48 25.70 19.47
CA LYS A 4 7.06 26.07 18.11
C LYS A 4 8.14 25.73 17.08
N LYS A 5 8.63 24.48 17.08
CA LYS A 5 9.41 23.98 15.93
C LYS A 5 8.43 23.63 14.80
N SER A 6 8.12 24.67 14.01
CA SER A 6 7.77 24.64 12.58
C SER A 6 7.35 23.25 12.03
N ARG A 7 6.04 22.99 11.95
CA ARG A 7 5.46 22.00 11.02
C ARG A 7 5.59 22.53 9.59
N ARG A 8 6.82 22.66 9.07
CA ARG A 8 7.06 22.92 7.65
C ARG A 8 6.52 21.70 6.92
N ARG A 9 5.40 21.85 6.20
CA ARG A 9 4.88 20.83 5.27
C ARG A 9 6.05 20.44 4.36
N ARG A 10 6.59 19.23 4.53
CA ARG A 10 7.62 18.68 3.64
C ARG A 10 7.04 18.70 2.22
N ARG A 11 7.63 19.49 1.32
CA ARG A 11 7.26 19.48 -0.09
C ARG A 11 7.83 18.17 -0.67
N SER A 12 6.95 17.35 -1.25
CA SER A 12 7.37 16.14 -1.97
C SER A 12 8.26 16.55 -3.14
N HIS A 13 9.43 15.92 -3.27
CA HIS A 13 10.34 16.12 -4.41
C HIS A 13 9.85 15.40 -5.68
N ILE A 14 8.78 14.60 -5.58
CA ILE A 14 8.24 13.82 -6.68
C ILE A 14 7.58 14.77 -7.69
N LYS A 15 8.10 14.74 -8.92
CA LYS A 15 7.49 15.39 -10.08
C LYS A 15 6.69 14.33 -10.86
N GLY A 16 5.48 14.68 -11.28
CA GLY A 16 4.60 13.76 -12.02
C GLY A 16 3.19 14.30 -12.16
N LYS A 17 2.38 13.67 -13.02
CA LYS A 17 0.99 14.08 -13.24
C LYS A 17 0.13 13.61 -12.07
N LYS A 18 -0.68 14.50 -11.51
CA LYS A 18 -1.64 14.12 -10.46
C LYS A 18 -2.73 13.25 -11.08
N ILE A 19 -3.04 12.11 -10.45
CA ILE A 19 -4.12 11.22 -10.87
C ILE A 19 -5.45 11.76 -10.34
N ASP A 20 -5.98 12.80 -10.98
CA ASP A 20 -7.27 13.43 -10.66
C ASP A 20 -8.42 12.91 -11.52
N GLY A 21 -9.63 13.45 -11.37
CA GLY A 21 -10.84 12.98 -12.05
C GLY A 21 -10.77 12.96 -13.58
N ARG A 22 -9.78 13.61 -14.20
CA ARG A 22 -9.55 13.63 -15.65
C ARG A 22 -8.49 12.61 -16.09
N HIS A 23 -7.86 11.91 -15.16
CA HIS A 23 -6.80 10.94 -15.41
C HIS A 23 -7.36 9.55 -15.69
N GLU A 24 -6.83 8.85 -16.70
CA GLU A 24 -7.29 7.49 -17.06
C GLU A 24 -7.17 6.46 -15.91
N GLN A 25 -6.14 6.61 -15.07
CA GLN A 25 -5.89 5.78 -13.88
C GLN A 25 -6.70 6.22 -12.64
N TYR A 26 -7.57 7.24 -12.72
CA TYR A 26 -8.28 7.78 -11.57
C TYR A 26 -9.16 6.75 -10.86
N THR A 27 -10.07 6.13 -11.60
CA THR A 27 -10.98 5.10 -11.08
C THR A 27 -10.19 3.97 -10.43
N LEU A 28 -9.11 3.52 -11.09
CA LEU A 28 -8.21 2.49 -10.56
C LEU A 28 -7.60 2.91 -9.22
N SER A 29 -7.04 4.12 -9.16
CA SER A 29 -6.39 4.66 -7.96
C SER A 29 -7.35 4.77 -6.77
N LEU A 30 -8.60 5.20 -7.00
CA LEU A 30 -9.63 5.25 -5.97
C LEU A 30 -9.96 3.84 -5.44
N GLY A 31 -10.11 2.86 -6.32
CA GLY A 31 -10.32 1.47 -5.91
C GLY A 31 -9.15 0.89 -5.11
N MET A 32 -7.91 1.27 -5.45
CA MET A 32 -6.72 0.92 -4.66
C MET A 32 -6.79 1.54 -3.26
N MET A 33 -7.04 2.85 -3.15
CA MET A 33 -7.10 3.56 -1.87
C MET A 33 -8.22 3.02 -0.96
N LEU A 34 -9.41 2.79 -1.51
CA LEU A 34 -10.54 2.21 -0.78
C LEU A 34 -10.20 0.82 -0.25
N GLY A 35 -9.63 -0.05 -1.09
CA GLY A 35 -9.22 -1.40 -0.70
C GLY A 35 -8.18 -1.40 0.43
N ILE A 36 -7.14 -0.58 0.30
CA ILE A 36 -6.07 -0.46 1.31
C ILE A 36 -6.63 0.08 2.63
N ARG A 37 -7.49 1.12 2.57
CA ARG A 37 -8.10 1.73 3.76
C ARG A 37 -8.87 0.69 4.57
N CYS A 38 -9.72 -0.11 3.91
CA CYS A 38 -10.50 -1.14 4.59
C CYS A 38 -9.62 -2.25 5.18
N CYS A 39 -8.64 -2.77 4.42
CA CYS A 39 -7.87 -3.92 4.89
C CYS A 39 -6.89 -3.56 6.02
N VAL A 40 -6.27 -2.37 5.95
CA VAL A 40 -5.36 -1.90 7.01
C VAL A 40 -6.17 -1.53 8.25
N GLY A 41 -7.28 -0.79 8.09
CA GLY A 41 -8.16 -0.44 9.21
C GLY A 41 -8.68 -1.66 9.98
N LYS A 42 -9.12 -2.71 9.27
CA LYS A 42 -9.52 -3.99 9.90
C LYS A 42 -8.37 -4.67 10.65
N SER A 43 -7.17 -4.68 10.06
CA SER A 43 -6.00 -5.31 10.68
C SER A 43 -5.59 -4.63 11.98
N GLU A 44 -5.70 -3.30 12.04
CA GLU A 44 -5.41 -2.50 13.23
C GLU A 44 -6.47 -2.69 14.32
N GLN A 45 -7.76 -2.76 13.96
CA GLN A 45 -8.83 -3.03 14.94
C GLN A 45 -8.65 -4.40 15.62
N LEU A 46 -8.30 -5.42 14.84
CA LEU A 46 -8.03 -6.76 15.37
C LEU A 46 -6.79 -6.79 16.27
N GLN A 47 -5.75 -6.02 15.95
CA GLN A 47 -4.55 -5.94 16.79
C GLN A 47 -4.82 -5.11 18.06
N GLY A 48 -5.56 -4.01 17.94
CA GLY A 48 -5.96 -3.12 19.03
C GLY A 48 -6.82 -3.81 20.09
N SER A 49 -7.73 -4.69 19.69
CA SER A 49 -8.54 -5.50 20.61
C SER A 49 -7.74 -6.55 21.39
N ILE A 50 -6.50 -6.84 20.98
CA ILE A 50 -5.64 -7.88 21.56
C ILE A 50 -4.40 -7.27 22.25
N LEU A 51 -4.43 -5.96 22.56
CA LEU A 51 -3.40 -5.20 23.29
C LEU A 51 -3.27 -5.59 24.78
N GLY A 52 -3.29 -6.89 25.07
CA GLY A 52 -2.96 -7.46 26.38
C GLY A 52 -1.95 -8.60 26.33
N THR A 53 -1.49 -9.05 25.15
CA THR A 53 -0.50 -10.13 25.06
C THR A 53 0.63 -9.82 24.07
N ASP A 54 1.81 -9.57 24.63
CA ASP A 54 3.07 -9.24 23.96
C ASP A 54 3.68 -10.34 23.08
N ASN A 55 2.90 -11.32 22.62
CA ASN A 55 3.41 -12.41 21.78
C ASN A 55 2.38 -12.89 20.76
N PHE A 56 2.09 -12.05 19.78
CA PHE A 56 1.42 -12.52 18.57
C PHE A 56 2.41 -13.33 17.73
N LYS A 57 2.58 -14.61 18.11
CA LYS A 57 3.38 -15.58 17.37
C LYS A 57 2.83 -15.66 15.95
N LEU A 58 3.69 -15.38 14.97
CA LEU A 58 3.33 -15.54 13.57
C LEU A 58 3.21 -17.04 13.25
N ASN A 59 2.15 -17.40 12.54
CA ASN A 59 1.88 -18.74 12.08
C ASN A 59 2.29 -18.84 10.61
N PHE A 60 2.65 -20.03 10.14
CA PHE A 60 2.94 -20.24 8.71
C PHE A 60 1.75 -19.85 7.81
N THR A 61 0.52 -20.06 8.29
CA THR A 61 -0.72 -19.69 7.60
C THR A 61 -0.86 -18.19 7.36
N ASP A 62 -0.25 -17.34 8.20
CA ASP A 62 -0.29 -15.88 8.03
C ASP A 62 0.40 -15.43 6.74
N PHE A 63 1.44 -16.16 6.31
CA PHE A 63 2.17 -15.90 5.06
C PHE A 63 1.34 -16.24 3.82
N MET A 64 0.38 -17.16 3.96
CA MET A 64 -0.49 -17.62 2.88
C MET A 64 -1.86 -16.95 2.89
N GLN A 65 -2.19 -16.19 3.93
CA GLN A 65 -3.49 -15.56 4.09
C GLN A 65 -3.81 -14.63 2.92
N VAL A 66 -5.06 -14.72 2.41
CA VAL A 66 -5.58 -13.82 1.39
C VAL A 66 -6.97 -13.35 1.77
N ASP A 67 -7.08 -12.09 2.16
CA ASP A 67 -8.36 -11.47 2.44
C ASP A 67 -9.00 -11.00 1.14
N LYS A 68 -10.26 -11.39 0.91
CA LYS A 68 -11.01 -11.05 -0.31
C LYS A 68 -12.16 -10.12 0.05
N TYR A 69 -12.23 -9.00 -0.65
CA TYR A 69 -13.25 -7.98 -0.46
C TYR A 69 -14.02 -7.77 -1.77
N VAL A 70 -15.31 -7.46 -1.62
CA VAL A 70 -16.17 -7.02 -2.71
C VAL A 70 -16.67 -5.63 -2.33
N PHE A 71 -16.47 -4.67 -3.22
CA PHE A 71 -16.83 -3.27 -3.03
C PHE A 71 -17.93 -2.91 -4.02
N PRO A 72 -19.21 -3.16 -3.70
CA PRO A 72 -20.33 -2.62 -4.45
C PRO A 72 -20.51 -1.13 -4.10
N PRO A 73 -21.11 -0.31 -4.99
CA PRO A 73 -21.31 1.13 -4.75
C PRO A 73 -22.03 1.44 -3.43
N GLN A 74 -23.03 0.64 -3.06
CA GLN A 74 -23.81 0.79 -1.83
C GLN A 74 -23.12 0.20 -0.58
N GLY A 75 -21.90 -0.30 -0.71
CA GLY A 75 -21.21 -1.00 0.36
C GLY A 75 -21.74 -2.43 0.58
N ASN A 76 -21.01 -3.19 1.38
CA ASN A 76 -21.35 -4.56 1.75
C ASN A 76 -21.31 -4.68 3.26
N SER A 77 -22.46 -4.92 3.87
CA SER A 77 -22.62 -5.11 5.32
C SER A 77 -22.64 -6.58 5.74
N LYS A 78 -22.45 -7.52 4.80
CA LYS A 78 -22.52 -8.97 5.06
C LYS A 78 -21.15 -9.64 4.95
N GLY A 79 -20.95 -10.65 5.80
CA GLY A 79 -19.76 -11.49 5.81
C GLY A 79 -18.57 -10.88 6.55
N PRO A 80 -17.41 -11.55 6.53
CA PRO A 80 -16.27 -11.19 7.39
C PRO A 80 -15.55 -9.90 6.96
N ASN A 81 -15.82 -9.41 5.75
CA ASN A 81 -15.11 -8.30 5.12
C ASN A 81 -16.12 -7.24 4.67
N ILE A 82 -16.57 -6.45 5.65
CA ILE A 82 -17.49 -5.33 5.45
C ILE A 82 -16.78 -4.21 4.67
N THR A 83 -17.49 -3.59 3.72
CA THR A 83 -16.98 -2.45 2.94
C THR A 83 -17.98 -1.29 2.96
N PRO A 84 -17.53 -0.04 3.15
CA PRO A 84 -18.42 1.12 3.17
C PRO A 84 -18.95 1.44 1.76
N PRO A 85 -20.06 2.19 1.65
CA PRO A 85 -20.49 2.81 0.41
C PRO A 85 -19.40 3.74 -0.17
N HIS A 86 -19.40 3.92 -1.49
CA HIS A 86 -18.39 4.74 -2.18
C HIS A 86 -18.89 5.34 -3.49
N GLN A 87 -18.17 6.34 -4.00
CA GLN A 87 -18.53 7.11 -5.19
C GLN A 87 -18.32 6.37 -6.53
N LEU A 88 -17.59 5.26 -6.56
CA LEU A 88 -17.42 4.50 -7.80
C LEU A 88 -18.74 3.84 -8.22
N ALA A 89 -19.14 4.06 -9.48
CA ALA A 89 -20.42 3.60 -10.02
C ALA A 89 -20.55 2.07 -10.18
N HIS A 90 -19.43 1.35 -10.20
CA HIS A 90 -19.41 -0.09 -10.47
C HIS A 90 -18.71 -0.86 -9.36
N THR A 91 -19.21 -2.08 -9.11
CA THR A 91 -18.59 -3.01 -8.18
C THR A 91 -17.17 -3.39 -8.62
N PHE A 92 -16.24 -3.40 -7.68
CA PHE A 92 -14.90 -3.95 -7.87
C PHE A 92 -14.55 -4.98 -6.79
N LYS A 93 -13.51 -5.79 -7.04
CA LYS A 93 -13.01 -6.78 -6.08
C LYS A 93 -11.60 -6.42 -5.68
N PHE A 94 -11.27 -6.67 -4.43
CA PHE A 94 -9.95 -6.41 -3.87
C PHE A 94 -9.41 -7.63 -3.14
N LYS A 95 -8.10 -7.85 -3.19
CA LYS A 95 -7.41 -8.84 -2.36
C LYS A 95 -6.25 -8.20 -1.64
N ALA A 96 -6.12 -8.50 -0.34
CA ALA A 96 -4.92 -8.23 0.44
C ALA A 96 -4.20 -9.55 0.73
N TYR A 97 -2.90 -9.60 0.43
CA TYR A 97 -2.07 -10.79 0.64
C TYR A 97 -1.24 -10.61 1.90
N ALA A 98 -1.20 -11.63 2.76
CA ALA A 98 -0.43 -11.68 4.01
C ALA A 98 -0.54 -10.39 4.86
N PRO A 99 -1.76 -9.87 5.14
CA PRO A 99 -1.95 -8.55 5.74
C PRO A 99 -1.22 -8.40 7.09
N LYS A 100 -1.24 -9.44 7.93
CA LYS A 100 -0.57 -9.47 9.23
C LYS A 100 0.96 -9.42 9.11
N ILE A 101 1.53 -10.11 8.12
CA ILE A 101 2.98 -10.08 7.83
C ILE A 101 3.41 -8.68 7.43
N PHE A 102 2.68 -8.03 6.51
CA PHE A 102 2.98 -6.66 6.13
C PHE A 102 2.75 -5.66 7.27
N SER A 103 1.82 -5.92 8.18
CA SER A 103 1.68 -5.13 9.41
C SER A 103 2.96 -5.19 10.26
N LYS A 104 3.51 -6.40 10.48
CA LYS A 104 4.76 -6.58 11.22
C LYS A 104 5.96 -5.94 10.51
N ILE A 105 6.04 -6.03 9.19
CA ILE A 105 7.09 -5.35 8.41
C ILE A 105 6.98 -3.83 8.58
N ARG A 106 5.77 -3.26 8.52
CA ARG A 106 5.56 -1.83 8.79
C ARG A 106 6.05 -1.45 10.19
N THR A 107 5.66 -2.19 11.23
CA THR A 107 6.11 -1.95 12.61
C THR A 107 7.64 -2.02 12.73
N MET A 108 8.28 -3.03 12.15
CA MET A 108 9.74 -3.23 12.18
C MET A 108 10.51 -2.03 11.61
N PHE A 109 9.97 -1.37 10.59
CA PHE A 109 10.59 -0.21 9.95
C PHE A 109 10.00 1.13 10.42
N GLY A 110 9.33 1.16 11.57
CA GLY A 110 8.79 2.40 12.16
C GLY A 110 7.69 3.06 11.35
N VAL A 111 6.97 2.30 10.53
CA VAL A 111 5.83 2.77 9.74
C VAL A 111 4.55 2.56 10.54
N GLU A 112 4.11 3.62 11.20
CA GLU A 112 2.84 3.64 11.92
C GLU A 112 1.65 3.53 10.95
N ALA A 113 0.68 2.67 11.26
CA ALA A 113 -0.44 2.37 10.38
C ALA A 113 -1.31 3.60 10.08
N ALA A 114 -1.57 4.46 11.07
CA ALA A 114 -2.34 5.68 10.88
C ALA A 114 -1.66 6.62 9.87
N HIS A 115 -0.35 6.86 10.02
CA HIS A 115 0.43 7.68 9.10
C HIS A 115 0.55 7.05 7.70
N PHE A 116 0.70 5.73 7.63
CA PHE A 116 0.68 4.99 6.37
C PHE A 116 -0.65 5.17 5.64
N MET A 117 -1.78 5.00 6.33
CA MET A 117 -3.12 5.18 5.77
C MET A 117 -3.38 6.62 5.34
N LEU A 118 -2.93 7.63 6.10
CA LEU A 118 -3.06 9.04 5.70
C LEU A 118 -2.26 9.36 4.44
N SER A 119 -1.05 8.78 4.31
CA SER A 119 -0.17 8.99 3.18
C SER A 119 -0.71 8.36 1.88
N ILE A 120 -1.18 7.10 1.97
CA ILE A 120 -1.66 6.31 0.81
C ILE A 120 -3.14 6.57 0.51
N CYS A 121 -3.98 6.60 1.53
CA CYS A 121 -5.43 6.60 1.39
C CYS A 121 -6.08 7.87 1.93
N GLY A 122 -5.33 8.94 2.18
CA GLY A 122 -5.90 10.23 2.57
C GLY A 122 -6.74 10.86 1.45
N ASN A 123 -7.16 12.11 1.65
CA ASN A 123 -7.91 12.86 0.63
C ASN A 123 -7.00 13.46 -0.46
N TYR A 124 -5.92 12.75 -0.81
CA TYR A 124 -4.93 13.18 -1.79
C TYR A 124 -4.81 12.15 -2.90
N ASN A 125 -4.68 12.64 -4.12
CA ASN A 125 -4.46 11.77 -5.27
C ASN A 125 -3.02 11.27 -5.30
N PHE A 126 -2.83 10.10 -5.92
CA PHE A 126 -1.50 9.64 -6.29
C PHE A 126 -0.88 10.54 -7.37
N ILE A 127 0.45 10.49 -7.43
CA ILE A 127 1.24 11.15 -8.45
C ILE A 127 1.76 10.08 -9.39
N GLU A 128 1.40 10.17 -10.67
CA GLU A 128 1.91 9.29 -11.71
C GLU A 128 3.40 9.53 -11.93
N PHE A 129 4.16 8.44 -11.91
CA PHE A 129 5.56 8.43 -12.29
C PHE A 129 5.71 7.61 -13.56
N ILE A 130 6.08 8.29 -14.64
CA ILE A 130 6.38 7.65 -15.91
C ILE A 130 7.75 6.98 -15.74
N SER A 131 7.76 5.66 -15.52
CA SER A 131 8.98 4.90 -15.68
C SER A 131 9.22 4.68 -17.16
N ASN A 132 10.45 4.87 -17.63
CA ASN A 132 10.89 4.46 -18.98
C ASN A 132 10.91 2.92 -19.16
N ALA A 133 10.27 2.16 -18.27
CA ALA A 133 10.31 0.70 -18.26
C ALA A 133 9.46 0.13 -19.41
N LYS A 134 10.09 -0.69 -20.24
CA LYS A 134 9.50 -1.41 -21.39
C LYS A 134 8.33 -2.35 -21.05
N SER A 135 7.96 -2.51 -19.77
CA SER A 135 7.08 -3.59 -19.28
C SER A 135 5.59 -3.23 -19.16
N GLY A 136 5.17 -1.99 -19.49
CA GLY A 136 3.78 -1.56 -19.34
C GLY A 136 3.28 -1.54 -17.88
N GLN A 137 4.19 -1.60 -16.92
CA GLN A 137 3.93 -1.45 -15.49
C GLN A 137 3.94 0.04 -15.12
N PHE A 138 2.88 0.48 -14.46
CA PHE A 138 2.77 1.84 -13.94
C PHE A 138 3.33 1.93 -12.53
N PHE A 139 3.92 3.09 -12.24
CA PHE A 139 4.40 3.49 -10.92
C PHE A 139 3.64 4.74 -10.48
N PHE A 140 3.17 4.72 -9.23
CA PHE A 140 2.58 5.88 -8.59
C PHE A 140 3.33 6.20 -7.31
N TYR A 141 3.28 7.46 -6.89
CA TYR A 141 3.72 7.87 -5.57
C TYR A 141 2.54 8.30 -4.72
N SER A 142 2.68 8.09 -3.41
CA SER A 142 1.87 8.82 -2.43
C SER A 142 2.08 10.33 -2.60
N HIS A 143 1.08 11.12 -2.21
CA HIS A 143 1.12 12.57 -2.37
C HIS A 143 2.32 13.24 -1.69
N ASP A 144 2.84 12.63 -0.63
CA ASP A 144 3.99 13.08 0.15
C ASP A 144 5.32 12.43 -0.30
N GLY A 145 5.29 11.58 -1.33
CA GLY A 145 6.46 10.90 -1.88
C GLY A 145 7.11 9.85 -0.98
N ARG A 146 6.50 9.50 0.16
CA ARG A 146 7.05 8.53 1.12
C ARG A 146 6.99 7.10 0.62
N TYR A 147 5.99 6.79 -0.21
CA TYR A 147 5.74 5.45 -0.68
C TYR A 147 5.59 5.42 -2.20
N MET A 148 6.10 4.35 -2.81
CA MET A 148 5.87 4.02 -4.20
C MET A 148 4.86 2.87 -4.29
N ILE A 149 3.90 3.02 -5.18
CA ILE A 149 2.93 2.01 -5.58
C ILE A 149 3.40 1.48 -6.92
N LYS A 150 3.84 0.22 -6.96
CA LYS A 150 4.33 -0.42 -8.18
C LYS A 150 3.36 -1.49 -8.61
N THR A 151 2.87 -1.40 -9.85
CA THR A 151 2.13 -2.50 -10.47
C THR A 151 3.08 -3.63 -10.87
N GLN A 152 2.59 -4.87 -10.78
CA GLN A 152 3.36 -6.07 -11.06
C GLN A 152 2.52 -7.09 -11.82
N THR A 153 3.18 -7.98 -12.53
CA THR A 153 2.56 -9.13 -13.20
C THR A 153 2.00 -10.12 -12.16
N GLU A 154 1.12 -11.01 -12.62
CA GLU A 154 0.67 -12.13 -11.78
C GLU A 154 1.83 -13.07 -11.40
N THR A 155 2.81 -13.24 -12.29
CA THR A 155 4.01 -14.07 -12.05
C THR A 155 4.88 -13.49 -10.94
N GLU A 156 5.20 -12.20 -10.98
CA GLU A 156 5.93 -11.51 -9.89
C GLU A 156 5.14 -11.58 -8.58
N SER A 157 3.82 -11.41 -8.64
CA SER A 157 2.94 -11.55 -7.48
C SER A 157 2.95 -12.97 -6.89
N LYS A 158 3.00 -14.02 -7.71
CA LYS A 158 3.18 -15.40 -7.24
C LYS A 158 4.57 -15.60 -6.64
N PHE A 159 5.60 -15.06 -7.27
CA PHE A 159 6.98 -15.15 -6.81
C PHE A 159 7.17 -14.52 -5.43
N LEU A 160 6.73 -13.27 -5.23
CA LEU A 160 6.87 -12.57 -3.95
C LEU A 160 6.14 -13.31 -2.81
N ARG A 161 4.96 -13.88 -3.08
CA ARG A 161 4.24 -14.70 -2.10
C ARG A 161 4.99 -15.98 -1.73
N ARG A 162 5.62 -16.64 -2.71
CA ARG A 162 6.42 -17.84 -2.47
C ARG A 162 7.64 -17.56 -1.59
N ILE A 163 8.30 -16.41 -1.80
CA ILE A 163 9.50 -16.04 -1.02
C ILE A 163 9.20 -15.28 0.26
N MET A 164 7.92 -14.96 0.55
CA MET A 164 7.53 -14.11 1.69
C MET A 164 8.11 -14.57 3.05
N PRO A 165 8.13 -15.87 3.39
CA PRO A 165 8.75 -16.33 4.64
C PRO A 165 10.25 -16.02 4.72
N HIS A 166 10.98 -16.26 3.62
CA HIS A 166 12.42 -15.99 3.55
C HIS A 166 12.71 -14.49 3.57
N TYR A 167 11.93 -13.71 2.82
CA TYR A 167 12.04 -12.25 2.80
C TYR A 167 11.80 -11.67 4.21
N TYR A 168 10.73 -12.06 4.89
CA TYR A 168 10.46 -11.62 6.27
C TYR A 168 11.60 -12.01 7.23
N ALA A 169 12.04 -13.27 7.20
CA ALA A 169 13.13 -13.74 8.06
C ALA A 169 14.43 -12.97 7.81
N TYR A 170 14.72 -12.61 6.56
CA TYR A 170 15.86 -11.79 6.21
C TYR A 170 15.74 -10.37 6.77
N LEU A 171 14.56 -9.72 6.67
CA LEU A 171 14.35 -8.38 7.23
C LEU A 171 14.55 -8.35 8.75
N VAL A 172 14.04 -9.37 9.47
CA VAL A 172 14.23 -9.50 10.93
C VAL A 172 15.72 -9.55 11.29
N LYS A 173 16.51 -10.30 10.51
CA LYS A 173 17.95 -10.47 10.75
C LYS A 173 18.78 -9.26 10.31
N ASN A 174 18.28 -8.47 9.37
CA ASN A 174 19.04 -7.40 8.71
C ASN A 174 18.23 -6.08 8.72
N PRO A 175 18.09 -5.41 9.88
CA PRO A 175 17.28 -4.19 10.01
C PRO A 175 17.80 -3.00 9.16
N ASN A 176 19.08 -3.03 8.76
CA ASN A 176 19.72 -2.00 7.95
C ASN A 176 19.87 -2.39 6.46
N THR A 177 19.09 -3.35 5.98
CA THR A 177 19.18 -3.81 4.59
C THR A 177 18.87 -2.71 3.57
N THR A 178 19.49 -2.82 2.40
CA THR A 178 19.17 -2.01 1.22
C THR A 178 18.07 -2.63 0.35
N LEU A 179 17.58 -3.83 0.70
CA LEU A 179 16.45 -4.44 0.00
C LEU A 179 15.22 -3.54 0.08
N THR A 180 14.40 -3.59 -0.97
CA THR A 180 13.17 -2.82 -1.02
C THR A 180 12.23 -3.22 0.10
N HIS A 181 11.82 -2.26 0.93
CA HIS A 181 10.86 -2.51 2.01
C HIS A 181 9.43 -2.49 1.46
N PHE A 182 8.85 -3.67 1.23
CA PHE A 182 7.44 -3.82 0.91
C PHE A 182 6.54 -3.67 2.15
N TYR A 183 5.54 -2.80 2.08
CA TYR A 183 4.60 -2.49 3.17
C TYR A 183 3.17 -2.98 2.92
N GLY A 184 2.93 -3.59 1.76
CA GLY A 184 1.66 -4.21 1.44
C GLY A 184 1.68 -4.78 0.02
N MET A 185 0.86 -5.80 -0.19
CA MET A 185 0.71 -6.45 -1.48
C MET A 185 -0.76 -6.74 -1.74
N PHE A 186 -1.22 -6.35 -2.91
CA PHE A 186 -2.64 -6.26 -3.19
C PHE A 186 -2.97 -6.63 -4.63
N ARG A 187 -4.27 -6.86 -4.86
CA ARG A 187 -4.86 -6.98 -6.19
C ARG A 187 -6.17 -6.22 -6.22
N VAL A 188 -6.38 -5.43 -7.28
CA VAL A 188 -7.67 -4.81 -7.59
C VAL A 188 -8.18 -5.33 -8.94
N LYS A 189 -9.44 -5.77 -8.97
CA LYS A 189 -10.11 -6.26 -10.17
C LYS A 189 -11.33 -5.40 -10.46
N MET A 190 -11.30 -4.68 -11.58
CA MET A 190 -12.38 -3.84 -12.09
C MET A 190 -12.86 -4.43 -13.41
N ASN A 191 -13.89 -5.28 -13.35
CA ASN A 191 -14.40 -5.99 -14.52
C ASN A 191 -14.88 -5.02 -15.62
N HIS A 192 -15.56 -3.93 -15.23
CA HIS A 192 -16.08 -2.91 -16.15
C HIS A 192 -14.99 -2.19 -16.95
N LEU A 193 -13.77 -2.10 -16.42
CA LEU A 193 -12.60 -1.54 -17.14
C LEU A 193 -11.71 -2.61 -17.77
N ARG A 194 -12.07 -3.90 -17.65
CA ARG A 194 -11.20 -5.05 -18.00
C ARG A 194 -9.81 -4.96 -17.34
N ARG A 195 -9.72 -4.32 -16.17
CA ARG A 195 -8.46 -4.16 -15.42
C ARG A 195 -8.36 -5.18 -14.30
N ASN A 196 -7.22 -5.86 -14.22
CA ASN A 196 -6.89 -6.81 -13.17
C ASN A 196 -5.44 -6.61 -12.73
N VAL A 197 -5.24 -5.73 -11.75
CA VAL A 197 -3.92 -5.19 -11.40
C VAL A 197 -3.44 -5.78 -10.09
N HIS A 198 -2.27 -6.42 -10.12
CA HIS A 198 -1.51 -6.73 -8.90
C HIS A 198 -0.54 -5.58 -8.63
N PHE A 199 -0.34 -5.25 -7.36
CA PHE A 199 0.55 -4.16 -7.00
C PHE A 199 1.13 -4.35 -5.59
N VAL A 200 2.25 -3.68 -5.34
CA VAL A 200 2.87 -3.55 -4.03
C VAL A 200 2.93 -2.09 -3.62
N ILE A 201 2.93 -1.85 -2.30
CA ILE A 201 3.33 -0.58 -1.71
C ILE A 201 4.72 -0.77 -1.13
N MET A 202 5.65 0.10 -1.45
CA MET A 202 7.03 0.02 -0.97
C MET A 202 7.57 1.38 -0.53
N LYS A 203 8.62 1.37 0.29
CA LYS A 203 9.36 2.58 0.66
C LYS A 203 9.86 3.27 -0.61
N SER A 204 9.63 4.58 -0.70
CA SER A 204 10.27 5.40 -1.73
C SER A 204 11.75 5.57 -1.40
N VAL A 205 12.63 5.22 -2.34
CA VAL A 205 14.07 5.48 -2.23
C VAL A 205 14.40 6.97 -2.32
N PHE A 206 13.49 7.76 -2.86
CA PHE A 206 13.61 9.21 -3.00
C PHE A 206 12.96 10.01 -1.85
N ASN A 207 12.50 9.33 -0.79
CA ASN A 207 11.98 9.98 0.41
C ASN A 207 13.13 10.56 1.26
N THR A 208 13.63 11.72 0.86
CA THR A 208 14.68 12.47 1.56
C THR A 208 14.28 13.93 1.72
N ASP A 209 14.83 14.58 2.76
CA ASP A 209 14.75 16.02 2.97
C ASP A 209 15.83 16.80 2.18
N LYS A 210 16.74 16.08 1.53
CA LYS A 210 17.78 16.63 0.67
C LYS A 210 17.29 16.75 -0.77
N ARG A 211 17.87 17.70 -1.49
CA ARG A 211 17.71 17.82 -2.94
C ARG A 211 18.42 16.64 -3.61
N ILE A 212 17.78 16.07 -4.63
CA ILE A 212 18.36 15.03 -5.48
C ILE A 212 18.75 15.70 -6.80
N ASP A 213 20.05 15.72 -7.09
CA ASP A 213 20.58 16.35 -8.32
C ASP A 213 20.78 15.34 -9.46
N LYS A 214 21.14 14.10 -9.13
CA LYS A 214 21.41 13.03 -10.11
C LYS A 214 20.86 11.70 -9.60
N VAL A 215 20.36 10.88 -10.52
CA VAL A 215 19.85 9.52 -10.27
C VAL A 215 20.54 8.58 -11.25
N TRP A 216 20.96 7.43 -10.78
CA TRP A 216 21.62 6.38 -11.56
C TRP A 216 20.88 5.05 -11.34
N ASP A 217 20.93 4.18 -12.34
CA ASP A 217 20.44 2.79 -12.31
C ASP A 217 21.58 1.89 -12.79
#